data_AF-A0A258BCU6-F1
#
_entry.id   AF-A0A258BCU6-F1
#
_cell.length_a   1.000
_cell.length_b   1.000
_cell.length_c   1.000
_cell.angle_alpha   90.00
_cell.angle_beta   90.00
_cell.angle_gamma   90.00
#
_symmetry.space_group_name_H-M   'P 1'
#
loop_
_entity.id
_entity.type
_entity.pdbx_description
1 polymer ?
#
loop_
_entity_poly.entity_id
_entity_poly.type
_entity_poly.pdbx_seq_one_letter_code
_entity_poly.pdbx_strand_id
1 'polypeptide(L)'
;MSKIESALDKTVAKLPLLKGWVMSRLCKVWQKISPAFSRLHKIDYASTKSFVIKYKWRLLILAIILFAGSKAYDHFFPASKKQGGGVQTITSIVTEKKDIPLVIEATGNIVSNSIVDIRPMVTNKVEKIHIKDGQEVKEGELLFTLDN
;
A
#
# COMPACT_ATOMS: atom_id res chain seq x y z
N MET A 1 -6.58 34.04 4.22
CA MET A 1 -6.94 32.60 4.17
C MET A 1 -8.23 32.40 4.95
N SER A 2 -9.32 33.06 4.55
CA SER A 2 -10.39 32.61 3.63
C SER A 2 -11.38 31.64 4.30
N LYS A 3 -12.44 32.22 4.91
CA LYS A 3 -13.61 31.56 5.52
C LYS A 3 -14.33 30.53 4.61
N ILE A 4 -13.98 30.48 3.33
CA ILE A 4 -14.64 29.66 2.30
C ILE A 4 -14.20 28.19 2.41
N GLU A 5 -12.96 27.92 2.81
CA GLU A 5 -12.47 26.53 2.98
C GLU A 5 -13.13 25.83 4.17
N SER A 6 -13.33 26.55 5.28
CA SER A 6 -14.02 26.02 6.47
C SER A 6 -15.51 25.75 6.24
N ALA A 7 -16.16 26.53 5.38
CA ALA A 7 -17.55 26.28 5.00
C ALA A 7 -17.67 25.07 4.05
N LEU A 8 -16.67 24.84 3.21
CA LEU A 8 -16.65 23.71 2.27
C LEU A 8 -16.42 22.39 3.01
N ASP A 9 -15.49 22.34 3.96
CA ASP A 9 -15.29 21.14 4.80
C ASP A 9 -16.52 20.82 5.66
N LYS A 10 -17.20 21.85 6.18
CA LYS A 10 -18.41 21.68 7.00
C LYS A 10 -19.63 21.22 6.19
N THR A 11 -19.66 21.51 4.88
CA THR A 11 -20.71 21.03 3.97
C THR A 11 -20.39 19.63 3.43
N VAL A 12 -19.12 19.33 3.14
CA VAL A 12 -18.65 17.98 2.79
C VAL A 12 -18.82 17.00 3.95
N ALA A 13 -18.61 17.42 5.19
CA ALA A 13 -18.88 16.60 6.38
C ALA A 13 -20.38 16.31 6.61
N LYS A 14 -21.28 17.17 6.10
CA LYS A 14 -22.75 16.97 6.22
C LYS A 14 -23.36 16.17 5.07
N LEU A 15 -22.69 16.07 3.93
CA LEU A 15 -23.09 15.26 2.78
C LEU A 15 -23.36 13.77 3.11
N PRO A 16 -22.52 13.05 3.89
CA PRO A 16 -22.79 11.65 4.22
C PRO A 16 -24.03 11.49 5.12
N LEU A 17 -24.27 12.41 6.04
CA LEU A 17 -25.45 12.39 6.91
C LEU A 17 -26.75 12.69 6.13
N LEU A 18 -26.69 13.65 5.19
CA LEU A 18 -27.81 13.96 4.31
C LEU A 18 -28.13 12.80 3.36
N LYS A 19 -27.09 12.14 2.81
CA LYS A 19 -27.24 10.96 1.96
C LYS A 19 -27.92 9.81 2.70
N GLY A 20 -27.55 9.56 3.95
CA GLY A 20 -28.18 8.53 4.78
C GLY A 20 -29.66 8.82 5.06
N TRP A 21 -29.99 10.08 5.39
CA TRP A 21 -31.38 10.49 5.63
C TRP A 21 -32.23 10.40 4.36
N VAL A 22 -31.71 10.86 3.22
CA VAL A 22 -32.38 10.78 1.91
C VAL A 22 -32.59 9.33 1.48
N MET A 23 -31.59 8.45 1.64
CA MET A 23 -31.72 7.02 1.34
C MET A 23 -32.74 6.34 2.25
N SER A 24 -32.84 6.72 3.52
CA SER A 24 -33.85 6.14 4.43
C SER A 24 -35.29 6.54 4.06
N ARG A 25 -35.50 7.80 3.62
CA ARG A 25 -36.80 8.27 3.14
C ARG A 25 -37.15 7.68 1.78
N LEU A 26 -36.19 7.62 0.86
CA LEU A 26 -36.35 6.94 -0.42
C LEU A 26 -36.66 5.46 -0.22
N CYS A 27 -35.98 4.76 0.70
CA CYS A 27 -36.24 3.36 0.98
C CYS A 27 -37.66 3.15 1.53
N LYS A 28 -38.12 3.98 2.47
CA LYS A 28 -39.52 3.90 2.96
C LYS A 28 -40.56 4.17 1.87
N VAL A 29 -40.29 5.13 0.98
CA VAL A 29 -41.16 5.44 -0.15
C VAL A 29 -41.13 4.31 -1.19
N TRP A 30 -39.95 3.77 -1.47
CA TRP A 30 -39.73 2.68 -2.42
C TRP A 30 -40.32 1.37 -1.92
N GLN A 31 -40.26 1.08 -0.62
CA GLN A 31 -40.89 -0.09 0.01
C GLN A 31 -42.42 0.00 0.00
N LYS A 32 -43.00 1.21 0.06
CA LYS A 32 -44.44 1.43 -0.17
C LYS A 32 -44.85 1.27 -1.64
N ILE A 33 -43.96 1.60 -2.58
CA ILE A 33 -44.21 1.51 -4.04
C ILE A 33 -43.91 0.12 -4.59
N SER A 34 -43.00 -0.64 -3.96
CA SER A 34 -42.61 -2.01 -4.31
C SER A 34 -43.80 -3.00 -4.45
N PRO A 35 -44.79 -3.05 -3.53
CA PRO A 35 -45.97 -3.91 -3.70
C PRO A 35 -47.01 -3.37 -4.69
N ALA A 36 -46.87 -2.13 -5.16
CA ALA A 36 -47.66 -1.60 -6.28
C ALA A 36 -47.02 -1.95 -7.63
N PHE A 37 -45.68 -2.10 -7.68
CA PHE A 37 -44.95 -2.47 -8.89
C PHE A 37 -45.18 -3.94 -9.29
N SER A 38 -45.36 -4.86 -8.34
CA SER A 38 -45.72 -6.24 -8.66
C SER A 38 -47.12 -6.38 -9.31
N ARG A 39 -48.00 -5.37 -9.15
CA ARG A 39 -49.28 -5.29 -9.87
C ARG A 39 -49.15 -4.78 -11.31
N LEU A 40 -48.01 -4.22 -11.68
CA LEU A 40 -47.69 -3.85 -13.07
C LEU A 40 -47.24 -5.04 -13.92
N HIS A 41 -47.06 -6.25 -13.38
CA HIS A 41 -46.71 -7.43 -14.19
C HIS A 41 -47.94 -8.16 -14.78
N LYS A 42 -49.16 -7.78 -14.37
CA LYS A 42 -50.43 -8.24 -14.98
C LYS A 42 -50.97 -7.22 -15.97
N ILE A 43 -50.12 -6.78 -16.89
CA ILE A 43 -50.55 -5.90 -17.97
C ILE A 43 -51.22 -6.77 -19.03
N ASP A 44 -52.52 -6.93 -18.87
CA ASP A 44 -53.38 -7.61 -19.83
C ASP A 44 -53.40 -6.81 -21.14
N TYR A 45 -52.98 -7.44 -22.24
CA TYR A 45 -52.88 -6.83 -23.57
C TYR A 45 -54.24 -6.34 -24.11
N ALA A 46 -55.36 -6.87 -23.59
CA ALA A 46 -56.71 -6.39 -23.92
C ALA A 46 -57.08 -5.09 -23.17
N SER A 47 -56.67 -4.96 -21.91
CA SER A 47 -56.95 -3.79 -21.06
C SER A 47 -56.05 -2.59 -21.39
N THR A 48 -54.80 -2.84 -21.79
CA THR A 48 -53.89 -1.79 -22.27
C THR A 48 -54.38 -1.11 -23.52
N LYS A 49 -54.97 -1.84 -24.47
CA LYS A 49 -55.50 -1.26 -25.71
C LYS A 49 -56.63 -0.28 -25.43
N SER A 50 -57.57 -0.63 -24.55
CA SER A 50 -58.69 0.26 -24.20
C SER A 50 -58.22 1.46 -23.37
N PHE A 51 -57.23 1.28 -22.49
CA PHE A 51 -56.66 2.37 -21.70
C PHE A 51 -55.83 3.35 -22.54
N VAL A 52 -55.03 2.83 -23.49
CA VAL A 52 -54.24 3.64 -24.43
C VAL A 52 -55.14 4.43 -25.36
N ILE A 53 -56.29 3.87 -25.79
CA ILE A 53 -57.26 4.60 -26.62
C ILE A 53 -58.00 5.67 -25.79
N LYS A 54 -58.46 5.33 -24.57
CA LYS A 54 -59.18 6.26 -23.68
C LYS A 54 -58.31 7.42 -23.21
N TYR A 55 -57.02 7.16 -22.95
CA TYR A 55 -56.05 8.16 -22.48
C TYR A 55 -55.01 8.54 -23.54
N LYS A 56 -55.34 8.33 -24.83
CA LYS A 56 -54.50 8.65 -26.00
C LYS A 56 -54.18 10.14 -26.15
N TRP A 57 -54.70 11.03 -25.32
CA TRP A 57 -54.22 12.42 -25.31
C TRP A 57 -53.33 12.75 -24.12
N ARG A 58 -53.36 11.94 -23.07
CA ARG A 58 -52.50 12.13 -21.88
C ARG A 58 -51.17 11.40 -22.01
N LEU A 59 -51.18 10.20 -22.61
CA LEU A 59 -49.96 9.40 -22.76
C LEU A 59 -48.94 10.02 -23.72
N LEU A 60 -49.37 10.70 -24.78
CA LEU A 60 -48.45 11.36 -25.71
C LEU A 60 -47.97 12.69 -25.16
N ILE A 61 -48.76 13.42 -24.38
CA ILE A 61 -48.24 14.57 -23.63
C ILE A 61 -47.14 14.11 -22.66
N LEU A 62 -47.36 13.01 -21.93
CA LEU A 62 -46.34 12.44 -21.04
C LEU A 62 -45.09 11.98 -21.81
N ALA A 63 -45.26 11.32 -22.97
CA ALA A 63 -44.15 10.88 -23.81
C ALA A 63 -43.35 12.07 -24.38
N ILE A 64 -44.02 13.14 -24.81
CA ILE A 64 -43.38 14.37 -25.29
C ILE A 64 -42.59 15.04 -24.17
N ILE A 65 -43.15 15.12 -22.96
CA ILE A 65 -42.47 15.70 -21.79
C ILE A 65 -41.22 14.88 -21.42
N LEU A 66 -41.31 13.55 -21.41
CA LEU A 66 -40.15 12.67 -21.14
C LEU A 66 -39.07 12.82 -22.22
N PHE A 67 -39.48 12.91 -23.50
CA PHE A 67 -38.55 13.08 -24.61
C PHE A 67 -37.83 14.44 -24.56
N ALA A 68 -38.57 15.52 -24.30
CA ALA A 68 -38.00 16.86 -24.12
C ALA A 68 -37.05 16.94 -22.91
N GLY A 69 -37.43 16.30 -21.80
CA GLY A 69 -36.59 16.20 -20.60
C GLY A 69 -35.28 15.46 -20.85
N SER A 70 -35.31 14.35 -21.60
CA SER A 70 -34.09 13.61 -21.98
C SER A 70 -33.16 14.45 -22.83
N LYS A 71 -33.69 15.14 -23.85
CA LYS A 71 -32.90 16.01 -24.73
C LYS A 71 -32.30 17.20 -24.00
N ALA A 72 -33.05 17.79 -23.07
CA ALA A 72 -32.53 18.85 -22.22
C ALA A 72 -31.42 18.32 -21.30
N TYR A 73 -31.61 17.15 -20.69
CA TYR A 73 -30.60 16.54 -19.82
C TYR A 73 -29.28 16.29 -20.56
N ASP A 74 -29.32 15.75 -21.78
CA ASP A 74 -28.12 15.53 -22.60
C ASP A 74 -27.42 16.84 -22.99
N HIS A 75 -28.17 17.93 -23.13
CA HIS A 75 -27.61 19.26 -23.43
C HIS A 75 -26.98 19.93 -22.20
N PHE A 76 -27.62 19.81 -21.03
CA PHE A 76 -27.13 20.41 -19.78
C PHE A 76 -26.03 19.58 -19.09
N PHE A 77 -25.98 18.26 -19.34
CA PHE A 77 -24.99 17.35 -18.78
C PHE A 77 -24.25 16.59 -19.89
N PRO A 78 -23.50 17.29 -20.77
CA PRO A 78 -22.71 16.63 -21.79
C PRO A 78 -21.68 15.72 -21.12
N ALA A 79 -21.62 14.46 -21.54
CA ALA A 79 -20.61 13.53 -21.07
C ALA A 79 -19.22 14.15 -21.31
N SER A 80 -18.46 14.40 -20.24
CA SER A 80 -17.13 14.98 -20.35
C SER A 80 -16.29 14.09 -21.27
N LYS A 81 -15.98 14.59 -22.46
CA LYS A 81 -14.92 14.02 -23.30
C LYS A 81 -13.70 13.99 -22.41
N LYS A 82 -13.20 12.80 -22.07
CA LYS A 82 -11.95 12.63 -21.33
C LYS A 82 -10.86 13.21 -22.22
N GLN A 83 -10.61 14.51 -22.06
CA GLN A 83 -9.48 15.18 -22.64
C GLN A 83 -8.28 14.54 -21.95
N GLY A 84 -7.61 13.64 -22.69
CA GLY A 84 -6.44 12.92 -22.19
C GLY A 84 -5.51 13.93 -21.55
N GLY A 85 -5.23 13.73 -20.25
CA GLY A 85 -4.30 14.58 -19.51
C GLY A 85 -3.03 14.74 -20.31
N GLY A 86 -2.52 15.98 -20.39
CA GLY A 86 -1.32 16.30 -21.16
C GLY A 86 -0.20 15.30 -20.88
N VAL A 87 0.51 14.91 -21.94
CA VAL A 87 1.59 13.92 -21.88
C VAL A 87 2.63 14.42 -20.88
N GLN A 88 2.70 13.76 -19.73
CA GLN A 88 3.63 14.10 -18.68
C GLN A 88 4.96 13.42 -18.98
N THR A 89 5.96 14.21 -19.37
CA THR A 89 7.31 13.70 -19.64
C THR A 89 7.93 13.19 -18.36
N ILE A 90 8.29 11.91 -18.34
CA ILE A 90 9.06 11.29 -17.26
C ILE A 90 10.47 10.95 -17.77
N THR A 91 11.46 11.13 -16.91
CA THR A 91 12.83 10.74 -17.20
C THR A 91 13.08 9.35 -16.62
N SER A 92 13.42 8.38 -17.47
CA SER A 92 13.77 7.02 -17.05
C SER A 92 15.19 6.67 -17.48
N ILE A 93 15.85 5.84 -16.69
CA ILE A 93 17.13 5.21 -17.04
C ILE A 93 16.93 3.69 -17.13
N VAL A 94 17.65 3.03 -18.04
CA VAL A 94 17.64 1.58 -18.16
C VAL A 94 18.50 0.99 -17.05
N THR A 95 17.94 0.08 -16.26
CA THR A 95 18.65 -0.59 -15.16
C THR A 95 19.05 -1.99 -15.58
N GLU A 96 20.32 -2.34 -15.37
CA GLU A 96 20.86 -3.68 -15.58
C GLU A 96 21.07 -4.39 -14.25
N LYS A 97 20.84 -5.71 -14.24
CA LYS A 97 21.14 -6.54 -13.07
C LYS A 97 22.62 -6.88 -13.07
N LYS A 98 23.32 -6.51 -12.00
CA LYS A 98 24.72 -6.84 -11.77
C LYS A 98 24.86 -7.46 -10.39
N ASP A 99 25.63 -8.54 -10.31
CA ASP A 99 25.98 -9.14 -9.03
C ASP A 99 27.03 -8.28 -8.33
N ILE A 100 26.73 -7.87 -7.10
CA ILE A 100 27.59 -7.02 -6.27
C ILE A 100 27.93 -7.83 -5.01
N PRO A 101 29.23 -8.00 -4.67
CA PRO A 101 29.62 -8.73 -3.48
C PRO A 101 29.23 -7.96 -2.22
N LEU A 102 28.72 -8.68 -1.22
CA LEU A 102 28.54 -8.15 0.13
C LEU A 102 29.86 -8.30 0.89
N VAL A 103 30.55 -7.20 1.14
CA VAL A 103 31.78 -7.16 1.94
C VAL A 103 31.42 -6.81 3.39
N ILE A 104 31.71 -7.71 4.32
CA ILE A 104 31.51 -7.49 5.75
C ILE A 104 32.90 -7.35 6.38
N GLU A 105 33.22 -6.16 6.84
CA GLU A 105 34.48 -5.87 7.53
C GLU A 105 34.28 -6.09 9.04
N ALA A 106 35.14 -6.89 9.64
CA ALA A 106 35.14 -7.14 11.07
C ALA A 106 36.55 -6.93 11.63
N THR A 107 36.64 -6.16 12.70
CA THR A 107 37.90 -5.93 13.42
C THR A 107 38.06 -6.95 14.52
N GLY A 108 39.22 -7.60 14.58
CA GLY A 108 39.56 -8.56 15.63
C GLY A 108 41.05 -8.49 15.97
N ASN A 109 41.41 -8.99 17.15
CA ASN A 109 42.80 -9.11 17.58
C ASN A 109 43.28 -10.54 17.34
N ILE A 110 44.52 -10.68 16.87
CA ILE A 110 45.18 -11.98 16.70
C ILE A 110 45.83 -12.36 18.03
N VAL A 111 45.51 -13.55 18.53
CA VAL A 111 46.12 -14.13 19.73
C VAL A 111 46.78 -15.46 19.38
N SER A 112 47.89 -15.78 20.05
CA SER A 112 48.54 -17.08 19.91
C SER A 112 47.61 -18.19 20.38
N ASN A 113 47.65 -19.36 19.73
CA ASN A 113 46.85 -20.52 20.13
C ASN A 113 47.16 -20.98 21.57
N SER A 114 48.42 -20.83 21.99
CA SER A 114 48.89 -21.14 23.34
C SER A 114 50.07 -20.27 23.72
N ILE A 115 50.05 -19.72 24.94
CA ILE A 115 51.16 -18.97 25.53
C ILE A 115 51.53 -19.71 26.82
N VAL A 116 52.78 -20.14 26.92
CA VAL A 116 53.30 -20.86 28.08
C VAL A 116 54.41 -20.03 28.71
N ASP A 117 54.27 -19.74 29.99
CA ASP A 117 55.29 -19.07 30.80
C ASP A 117 56.13 -20.13 31.52
N ILE A 118 57.45 -20.09 31.33
CA ILE A 118 58.38 -21.10 31.85
C ILE A 118 59.05 -20.56 33.11
N ARG A 119 58.84 -21.25 34.23
CA ARG A 119 59.45 -20.92 35.53
C ARG A 119 60.32 -22.06 36.04
N PRO A 120 61.49 -21.78 36.63
CA PRO A 120 62.28 -22.81 37.30
C PRO A 120 61.55 -23.31 38.56
N MET A 121 61.57 -24.62 38.80
CA MET A 121 60.96 -25.23 39.99
C MET A 121 61.82 -25.08 41.27
N VAL A 122 63.11 -24.79 41.11
CA VAL A 122 64.09 -24.65 42.18
C VAL A 122 64.78 -23.28 42.10
N THR A 123 65.15 -22.72 43.25
CA THR A 123 65.75 -21.38 43.35
C THR A 123 67.27 -21.45 43.26
N ASN A 124 67.79 -21.82 42.08
CA ASN A 124 69.23 -21.85 41.80
C ASN A 124 69.62 -20.78 40.75
N LYS A 125 70.91 -20.45 40.67
CA LYS A 125 71.43 -19.51 39.67
C LYS A 125 71.45 -20.16 38.28
N VAL A 126 71.15 -19.40 37.23
CA VAL A 126 71.31 -19.86 35.84
C VAL A 126 72.80 -19.95 35.50
N GLU A 127 73.25 -21.15 35.12
CA GLU A 127 74.64 -21.43 34.71
C GLU A 127 74.82 -21.20 33.20
N LYS A 128 73.90 -21.76 32.38
CA LYS A 128 73.96 -21.68 30.91
C LYS A 128 72.58 -21.49 30.28
N ILE A 129 72.55 -20.72 29.19
CA ILE A 129 71.36 -20.48 28.36
C ILE A 129 71.60 -21.18 27.01
N HIS A 130 70.70 -22.08 26.62
CA HIS A 130 70.83 -22.89 25.39
C HIS A 130 69.94 -22.40 24.24
N ILE A 131 69.13 -21.38 24.48
CA ILE A 131 68.20 -20.82 23.50
C ILE A 131 68.61 -19.43 23.05
N LYS A 132 68.23 -19.07 21.83
CA LYS A 132 68.33 -17.71 21.27
C LYS A 132 66.95 -17.12 21.07
N ASP A 133 66.87 -15.79 21.08
CA ASP A 133 65.62 -15.08 20.82
C ASP A 133 65.09 -15.41 19.41
N GLY A 134 63.80 -15.76 19.33
CA GLY A 134 63.15 -16.15 18.08
C GLY A 134 63.49 -17.54 17.57
N GLN A 135 64.24 -18.34 18.32
CA GLN A 135 64.48 -19.75 17.99
C GLN A 135 63.22 -20.58 18.21
N GLU A 136 62.91 -21.46 17.25
CA GLU A 136 61.88 -22.48 17.42
C GLU A 136 62.41 -23.61 18.30
N VAL A 137 61.68 -23.94 19.37
CA VAL A 137 62.04 -24.98 20.34
C VAL A 137 60.94 -26.04 20.42
N LYS A 138 61.33 -27.29 20.69
CA LYS A 138 60.39 -28.40 20.82
C LYS A 138 60.08 -28.70 22.28
N GLU A 139 58.97 -29.40 22.52
CA GLU A 139 58.64 -29.89 23.86
C GLU A 139 59.76 -30.80 24.39
N GLY A 140 60.20 -30.52 25.62
CA GLY A 140 61.27 -31.27 26.29
C GLY A 140 62.69 -30.84 25.95
N GLU A 141 62.88 -29.84 25.08
CA GLU A 141 64.21 -29.29 24.79
C GLU A 141 64.79 -28.55 26.01
N LEU A 142 66.09 -28.72 26.26
CA LEU A 142 66.77 -28.07 27.39
C LEU A 142 66.96 -26.59 27.08
N LEU A 143 66.27 -25.73 27.83
CA LEU A 143 66.32 -24.28 27.63
C LEU A 143 67.38 -23.61 28.52
N PHE A 144 67.45 -24.02 29.79
CA PHE A 144 68.33 -23.44 30.80
C PHE A 144 68.98 -24.55 31.64
N THR A 145 70.24 -24.36 31.98
CA THR A 145 70.93 -25.17 33.00
C THR A 145 71.09 -24.34 34.26
N LEU A 146 70.69 -24.89 35.40
CA LEU A 146 70.88 -24.29 36.71
C LEU A 146 72.13 -24.86 37.37
N ASP A 147 72.82 -24.01 38.14
CA ASP A 147 73.92 -24.43 39.00
C ASP A 147 73.41 -25.41 40.08
N ASN A 148 74.26 -26.33 40.52
CA ASN A 148 73.89 -27.35 41.52
C ASN A 148 73.74 -26.74 42.91
#